data_AF-A0A816B3I3-F1
#
_entry.id   AF-A0A816B3I3-F1
#
_cell.length_a   1.000
_cell.length_b   1.000
_cell.length_c   1.000
_cell.angle_alpha   90.00
_cell.angle_beta   90.00
_cell.angle_gamma   90.00
#
_symmetry.space_group_name_H-M   'P 1'
#
loop_
_entity.id
_entity.type
_entity.pdbx_description
1 polymer ?
#
loop_
_entity_poly.entity_id
_entity_poly.type
_entity_poly.pdbx_seq_one_letter_code
_entity_poly.pdbx_strand_id
1 'polypeptide(L)' 'TVCEDNRDFSILKFHAGPPYEYIAFKIVSEEWDKSPEHGFRCHIQNGVFQLWLHFRKQKYRR' A
#
# COMPACT_ATOMS: atom_id res chain seq x y z
N THR A 1 7.61 2.17 5.58
CA THR A 1 8.35 2.77 6.71
C THR A 1 7.42 3.67 7.49
N VAL A 2 7.36 3.58 8.82
CA VAL A 2 6.50 4.48 9.63
C VAL A 2 7.05 5.90 9.57
N CYS A 3 6.19 6.92 9.55
CA CYS A 3 6.62 8.31 9.56
C CYS A 3 7.08 8.70 10.98
N GLU A 4 8.24 9.35 11.10
CA GLU A 4 8.76 9.80 12.41
C GLU A 4 7.85 10.86 13.04
N ASP A 5 7.25 11.73 12.24
CA ASP A 5 6.36 12.80 12.71
C ASP A 5 5.01 12.29 13.22
N ASN A 6 4.52 11.16 12.68
CA ASN A 6 3.23 10.60 13.05
C ASN A 6 3.16 9.09 12.77
N ARG A 7 2.99 8.30 13.83
CA ARG A 7 2.91 6.84 13.79
C ARG A 7 1.65 6.29 13.12
N ASP A 8 0.61 7.12 12.97
CA ASP A 8 -0.61 6.76 12.25
C ASP A 8 -0.39 6.70 10.74
N PHE A 9 0.76 7.17 10.25
CA PHE A 9 1.10 7.18 8.84
C PHE A 9 2.38 6.41 8.54
N SER A 10 2.39 5.81 7.37
CA SER A 10 3.52 5.11 6.79
C SER A 10 3.81 5.61 5.38
N ILE A 11 5.08 5.60 5.00
CA ILE A 11 5.53 5.84 3.64
C ILE A 11 5.57 4.51 2.88
N LEU A 12 4.80 4.46 1.80
CA LEU A 12 4.82 3.42 0.79
C LEU A 12 5.71 3.87 -0.37
N LYS A 13 6.84 3.19 -0.57
CA LYS A 13 7.84 3.55 -1.57
C LYS A 13 7.88 2.53 -2.70
N PHE A 14 7.80 3.03 -3.94
CA PHE A 14 7.90 2.24 -5.15
C PHE A 14 9.28 2.38 -5.78
N HIS A 15 9.87 1.23 -6.12
CA HIS A 15 11.18 1.11 -6.73
C HIS A 15 11.05 0.46 -8.11
N ALA A 16 11.18 1.27 -9.16
CA ALA A 16 11.13 0.78 -10.55
C ALA A 16 12.54 0.57 -11.16
N GLY A 17 13.58 1.21 -10.59
CA GLY A 17 14.93 1.22 -11.14
C GLY A 17 15.09 2.19 -12.31
N PRO A 18 16.33 2.43 -12.79
CA PRO A 18 16.58 3.33 -13.94
C PRO A 18 15.74 2.92 -15.16
N PRO A 19 15.16 3.87 -15.92
CA PRO A 19 15.28 5.34 -15.87
C PRO A 19 14.32 6.03 -14.87
N TYR A 20 13.57 5.28 -14.06
CA TYR A 20 12.53 5.83 -13.19
C TYR A 20 13.04 6.13 -11.77
N GLU A 21 12.66 7.28 -11.25
CA GLU A 21 12.93 7.66 -9.85
C GLU A 21 11.99 6.94 -8.88
N TYR A 22 12.37 6.94 -7.60
CA TYR A 22 11.56 6.38 -6.54
C TYR A 22 10.39 7.29 -6.20
N ILE A 23 9.18 6.75 -6.23
CA ILE A 23 7.97 7.47 -5.86
C ILE A 23 7.52 6.97 -4.49
N ALA A 24 7.11 7.89 -3.62
CA ALA A 24 6.66 7.59 -2.28
C ALA A 24 5.32 8.24 -1.97
N PHE A 25 4.43 7.49 -1.31
CA PHE A 25 3.12 7.95 -0.88
C PHE A 25 3.01 7.86 0.64
N LYS A 26 2.49 8.91 1.28
CA LYS A 26 2.11 8.88 2.69
C LYS A 26 0.71 8.31 2.81
N ILE A 27 0.57 7.19 3.51
CA ILE A 27 -0.68 6.46 3.70
C ILE A 27 -0.91 6.19 5.18
N VAL A 28 -2.13 5.82 5.56
CA VAL A 28 -2.43 5.39 6.93
C VAL A 28 -1.72 4.07 7.24
N SER A 29 -1.15 3.95 8.43
CA SER A 29 -0.37 2.80 8.89
C SER A 29 -1.24 1.68 9.47
N GLU A 30 -2.34 1.36 8.80
CA GLU A 30 -3.23 0.25 9.15
C GLU A 30 -2.87 -1.03 8.38
N GLU A 31 -3.27 -2.19 8.91
CA GLU A 31 -3.03 -3.48 8.23
C GLU A 31 -3.80 -3.55 6.91
N TRP A 32 -3.15 -3.99 5.84
CA TRP A 32 -3.80 -4.17 4.55
C TRP A 32 -4.47 -5.53 4.45
N ASP A 33 -5.66 -5.55 3.86
CA ASP A 33 -6.30 -6.77 3.45
C ASP A 33 -5.66 -7.25 2.13
N LYS A 34 -4.91 -8.36 2.21
CA LYS A 34 -4.21 -8.96 1.06
C LYS A 34 -5.06 -10.01 0.34
N SER A 35 -6.34 -10.13 0.71
CA SER A 35 -7.24 -11.14 0.13
C SER A 35 -7.60 -10.76 -1.32
N PRO A 36 -7.31 -11.62 -2.30
CA PRO A 36 -7.72 -11.37 -3.70
C PRO A 36 -9.23 -11.25 -3.86
N GLU A 37 -10.00 -11.99 -3.05
CA GLU A 37 -11.46 -11.94 -2.98
C GLU A 37 -11.99 -10.56 -2.59
N HIS A 38 -11.20 -9.80 -1.82
CA HIS A 38 -11.54 -8.46 -1.36
C HIS A 38 -10.95 -7.37 -2.27
N GLY A 39 -10.49 -7.72 -3.47
CA GLY A 39 -10.05 -6.75 -4.48
C GLY A 39 -8.58 -6.34 -4.36
N PHE A 40 -7.78 -7.03 -3.54
CA PHE A 40 -6.34 -6.78 -3.51
C PHE A 40 -5.72 -7.10 -4.88
N ARG A 41 -4.96 -6.14 -5.43
CA ARG A 41 -4.20 -6.31 -6.67
C ARG A 41 -2.82 -5.72 -6.50
N CYS A 42 -1.79 -6.45 -6.89
CA CYS A 42 -0.42 -5.96 -6.94
C CYS A 42 0.26 -6.60 -8.14
N HIS A 43 0.16 -5.96 -9.31
CA HIS A 43 0.73 -6.50 -10.54
C HIS A 43 1.11 -5.39 -11.54
N ILE A 44 2.00 -5.72 -12.46
CA ILE A 44 2.36 -4.86 -13.60
C ILE A 44 1.82 -5.50 -14.86
N GLN A 45 1.03 -4.75 -15.62
CA GLN A 45 0.53 -5.16 -16.94
C GLN A 45 0.61 -3.97 -17.89
N ASN A 46 1.11 -4.20 -19.11
CA ASN A 46 1.25 -3.18 -20.16
C ASN A 46 2.01 -1.91 -19.72
N GLY A 47 3.05 -2.09 -18.90
CA GLY A 47 3.86 -0.98 -18.37
C GLY A 47 3.19 -0.18 -17.25
N VAL A 48 1.99 -0.57 -16.80
CA VAL A 48 1.28 0.07 -15.69
C VAL A 48 1.37 -0.80 -14.45
N PHE A 49 1.97 -0.27 -13.39
CA PHE A 49 1.92 -0.88 -12.05
C PHE A 49 0.60 -0.54 -11.38
N GLN A 50 -0.17 -1.57 -11.03
CA GLN A 50 -1.44 -1.43 -10.32
C GLN A 50 -1.32 -2.00 -8.91
N LEU A 51 -1.51 -1.14 -7.92
CA LEU A 51 -1.69 -1.51 -6.52
C LEU A 51 -3.09 -1.11 -6.05
N TRP A 52 -3.92 -2.10 -5.77
CA TRP A 52 -5.24 -1.95 -5.19
C TRP A 52 -5.18 -2.58 -3.81
N LEU A 53 -5.51 -1.81 -2.79
CA LEU A 53 -5.47 -2.25 -1.42
C LEU A 53 -6.69 -1.71 -0.69
N HIS A 54 -7.18 -2.50 0.24
CA HIS A 54 -8.14 -2.07 1.25
C HIS A 54 -7.51 -2.26 2.62
N PHE A 55 -7.89 -1.40 3.56
CA PHE A 55 -7.50 -1.60 4.95
C PHE A 55 -8.36 -2.70 5.57
N ARG A 56 -7.73 -3.54 6.40
CA ARG A 56 -8.41 -4.61 7.11
C ARG A 56 -9.42 -3.99 8.07
N LYS A 57 -10.68 -4.38 7.93
CA LYS A 57 -11.73 -3.96 8.87
C LYS A 57 -11.62 -4.77 10.15
N GLN A 58 -11.35 -4.10 11.26
CA GLN A 58 -11.50 -4.66 12.60
C GLN A 58 -12.98 -4.98 12.84
N LYS A 59 -13.34 -6.27 12.90
CA LYS A 59 -14.69 -6.69 13.29
C LYS A 59 -14.75 -6.70 14.82
N TYR A 60 -15.58 -5.83 15.39
CA TYR A 60 -15.86 -5.88 16.82
C TYR A 60 -16.58 -7.19 17.15
N ARG A 61 -16.08 -7.93 18.14
CA ARG A 61 -16.71 -9.15 18.68
C ARG A 61 -17.30 -8.78 20.05
N ARG A 62 -18.61 -8.94 20.19
CA ARG A 62 -19.34 -8.78 21.45
C ARG A 62 -19.17 -10.01 22.33
#